data_AF-A0ABD3MF91-F1
#
_entry.id   AF-A0ABD3MF91-F1
#
_cell.length_a   1.000
_cell.length_b   1.000
_cell.length_c   1.000
_cell.angle_alpha   90.00
_cell.angle_beta   90.00
_cell.angle_gamma   90.00
#
_symmetry.space_group_name_H-M   'P 1'
#
loop_
_entity.id
_entity.type
_entity.pdbx_description
1 polymer ?
#
loop_
_entity_poly.entity_id
_entity_poly.type
_entity_poly.pdbx_seq_one_letter_code
_entity_poly.pdbx_strand_id
1 'polypeptide(L)'
;MLHLEESFKDEQTFIEKFARGDAKDVVVLHVSGTIMVTTRSTFGLNKDAKPRVMEWTPDQAGDWAKNVEGIQEDVSSILRENRITGRELLSLNLDG
;
A
#
# COMPACT_ATOMS: atom_id res chain seq x y z
N MET A 1 -16.12 23.19 7.88
CA MET A 1 -17.34 22.72 8.57
C MET A 1 -17.92 21.46 7.92
N LEU A 2 -17.95 21.35 6.58
CA LEU A 2 -18.47 20.17 5.86
C LEU A 2 -17.67 18.86 6.07
N HIS A 3 -16.35 18.95 6.21
CA HIS A 3 -15.47 17.78 6.34
C HIS A 3 -15.68 16.95 7.62
N LEU A 4 -16.21 17.56 8.69
CA LEU A 4 -16.45 16.90 9.97
C LEU A 4 -17.75 16.08 9.95
N GLU A 5 -18.76 16.55 9.22
CA GLU A 5 -20.03 15.84 9.09
C GLU A 5 -19.93 14.61 8.17
N GLU A 6 -19.06 14.66 7.16
CA GLU A 6 -18.75 13.50 6.32
C GLU A 6 -18.01 12.41 7.10
N SER A 7 -17.05 12.77 7.97
CA SER A 7 -16.35 11.78 8.79
C SER A 7 -17.28 11.01 9.73
N PHE A 8 -18.35 11.64 10.24
CA PHE A 8 -19.32 10.95 11.08
C PHE A 8 -20.16 9.91 10.32
N LYS A 9 -20.41 10.12 9.01
CA LYS A 9 -21.10 9.14 8.16
C LYS A 9 -20.23 7.93 7.86
N ASP A 10 -18.94 8.17 7.64
CA ASP A 10 -17.94 7.11 7.46
C ASP A 10 -17.76 6.30 8.75
N GLU A 11 -17.77 6.96 9.91
CA GLU A 11 -17.68 6.33 11.22
C GLU A 11 -18.90 5.46 11.55
N GLN A 12 -20.12 5.95 11.32
CA GLN A 12 -21.32 5.13 11.51
C GLN A 12 -21.29 3.88 10.62
N THR A 13 -20.95 4.05 9.35
CA THR A 13 -20.81 2.94 8.39
C THR A 13 -19.75 1.94 8.84
N PHE A 14 -18.64 2.43 9.39
CA PHE A 14 -17.58 1.59 9.94
C PHE A 14 -18.07 0.77 11.15
N ILE A 15 -18.72 1.42 12.13
CA ILE A 15 -19.24 0.74 13.32
C ILE A 15 -20.24 -0.34 12.94
N GLU A 16 -21.15 -0.05 12.01
CA GLU A 16 -22.14 -1.02 11.54
C GLU A 16 -21.50 -2.23 10.83
N LYS A 17 -20.49 -2.01 9.97
CA LYS A 17 -19.75 -3.10 9.31
C LYS A 17 -18.95 -3.93 10.31
N PHE A 18 -18.25 -3.25 11.23
CA PHE A 18 -17.44 -3.89 12.26
C PHE A 18 -18.30 -4.74 13.21
N ALA A 19 -19.43 -4.20 13.68
CA ALA A 19 -20.37 -4.92 14.54
C ALA A 19 -21.01 -6.14 13.85
N ARG A 20 -21.11 -6.13 12.52
CA ARG A 20 -21.55 -7.28 11.71
C ARG A 20 -20.45 -8.31 11.45
N GLY A 21 -19.24 -8.10 11.97
CA GLY A 21 -18.11 -9.01 11.84
C GLY A 21 -17.27 -8.83 10.57
N ASP A 22 -17.49 -7.77 9.78
CA ASP A 22 -16.67 -7.45 8.61
C ASP A 22 -15.37 -6.74 9.00
N ALA A 23 -14.52 -7.46 9.75
CA ALA A 23 -13.26 -6.96 10.30
C ALA A 23 -12.06 -7.15 9.35
N LYS A 24 -12.29 -7.55 8.09
CA LYS A 24 -11.23 -7.89 7.12
C LYS A 24 -10.23 -6.74 6.89
N ASP A 25 -10.70 -5.50 7.05
CA ASP A 25 -9.92 -4.29 6.83
C ASP A 25 -9.53 -3.56 8.13
N VAL A 26 -9.74 -4.19 9.29
CA VAL A 26 -9.32 -3.65 10.58
C VAL A 26 -7.89 -4.08 10.89
N VAL A 27 -7.09 -3.13 11.38
CA VAL A 27 -5.73 -3.35 11.86
C VAL A 27 -5.61 -2.82 13.29
N VAL A 28 -4.85 -3.56 14.10
CA VAL A 28 -4.53 -3.21 15.47
C VAL A 28 -3.07 -2.81 15.53
N LEU A 29 -2.78 -1.63 16.07
CA LEU A 29 -1.44 -1.09 16.19
C LEU A 29 -1.09 -0.86 17.66
N HIS A 30 0.12 -1.25 18.04
CA HIS A 30 0.70 -0.91 19.33
C HIS A 30 1.56 0.35 19.17
N VAL A 31 1.04 1.49 19.63
CA VAL A 31 1.70 2.79 19.52
C VAL A 31 2.04 3.28 20.92
N SER A 32 3.32 3.26 21.28
CA SER A 32 3.84 3.76 22.56
C SER A 32 3.12 3.18 23.81
N GLY A 33 2.76 1.89 23.76
CA GLY A 33 2.04 1.21 24.85
C GLY A 33 0.51 1.35 24.80
N THR A 34 -0.03 2.15 23.88
CA THR A 34 -1.46 2.29 23.63
C THR A 34 -1.87 1.42 22.44
N ILE A 35 -3.01 0.72 22.57
CA ILE A 35 -3.62 -0.02 21.46
C ILE A 35 -4.48 0.95 20.66
N MET A 36 -4.17 1.08 19.38
CA MET A 36 -4.99 1.82 18.42
C MET A 36 -5.63 0.83 17.44
N VAL A 37 -6.94 0.92 17.26
CA VAL A 37 -7.69 0.14 16.28
C VAL A 37 -8.12 1.06 15.16
N THR A 38 -7.81 0.70 13.92
CA THR A 38 -8.15 1.53 12.76
C THR A 38 -8.33 0.67 11.51
N THR A 39 -8.65 1.26 10.38
CA THR A 39 -8.79 0.55 9.11
C THR A 39 -7.57 0.72 8.22
N ARG A 40 -7.39 -0.21 7.28
CA ARG A 40 -6.36 -0.10 6.23
C ARG A 40 -6.58 1.13 5.33
N SER A 41 -7.83 1.52 5.08
CA SER A 41 -8.14 2.69 4.26
C SER A 41 -7.70 4.00 4.92
N THR A 42 -7.77 4.12 6.25
CA THR A 42 -7.24 5.28 7.00
C THR A 42 -5.74 5.49 6.76
N PHE A 43 -4.98 4.42 6.54
CA PHE A 43 -3.56 4.49 6.16
C PHE A 43 -3.30 4.69 4.67
N GLY A 44 -4.35 4.87 3.86
CA GLY A 44 -4.21 4.88 2.40
C GLY A 44 -3.77 3.53 1.83
N LEU A 45 -3.85 2.46 2.62
CA LEU A 45 -3.68 1.07 2.16
C LEU A 45 -4.98 0.59 1.50
N ASN A 46 -5.52 1.41 0.59
CA ASN A 46 -6.57 0.96 -0.31
C ASN A 46 -5.95 -0.06 -1.26
N LYS A 47 -6.67 -1.17 -1.42
CA LYS A 47 -6.31 -2.31 -2.27
C LYS A 47 -6.15 -1.91 -3.75
N ASP A 48 -6.56 -0.69 -4.10
CA ASP A 48 -6.75 -0.18 -5.46
C ASP A 48 -5.90 1.06 -5.80
N ALA A 49 -5.07 1.58 -4.88
CA ALA A 49 -4.26 2.79 -5.10
C ALA A 49 -2.76 2.52 -4.99
N LYS A 50 -2.27 1.69 -5.92
CA LYS A 50 -0.90 1.50 -6.44
C LYS A 50 -0.93 0.14 -7.15
N PRO A 51 -0.37 -0.02 -8.37
CA PRO A 51 -0.30 -1.36 -8.95
C PRO A 51 0.46 -2.19 -7.93
N ARG A 52 -0.17 -3.25 -7.40
CA ARG A 52 0.40 -4.09 -6.35
C ARG A 52 1.80 -4.43 -6.83
N VAL A 53 2.84 -3.94 -6.17
CA VAL A 53 4.23 -4.12 -6.64
C VAL A 53 4.51 -5.62 -6.83
N MET A 54 3.90 -6.47 -5.99
CA MET A 54 3.81 -7.93 -6.12
C MET A 54 3.32 -8.48 -7.48
N GLU A 55 2.66 -7.68 -8.29
CA GLU A 55 2.05 -8.03 -9.58
C GLU A 55 2.71 -7.29 -10.75
N TRP A 56 3.75 -6.47 -10.50
CA TRP A 56 4.43 -5.76 -11.56
C TRP A 56 5.11 -6.72 -12.53
N THR A 57 4.84 -6.49 -13.81
CA THR A 57 5.63 -7.06 -14.90
C THR A 57 7.03 -6.42 -14.94
N PRO A 58 7.99 -7.03 -15.67
CA PRO A 58 9.30 -6.41 -15.86
C PRO A 58 9.24 -5.03 -16.51
N ASP A 59 8.25 -4.80 -17.36
CA ASP A 59 8.05 -3.50 -17.99
C ASP A 59 7.63 -2.44 -16.97
N GLN A 60 6.67 -2.77 -16.09
CA GLN A 60 6.22 -1.87 -15.04
C GLN A 60 7.32 -1.59 -14.00
N ALA A 61 8.13 -2.60 -13.67
CA ALA A 61 9.30 -2.44 -12.82
C ALA A 61 10.35 -1.51 -13.46
N GLY A 62 10.60 -1.67 -14.76
CA GLY A 62 11.50 -0.79 -15.51
C GLY A 62 10.98 0.65 -15.63
N ASP A 63 9.69 0.84 -15.88
CA ASP A 63 9.07 2.18 -15.93
C ASP A 63 9.08 2.86 -14.57
N TRP A 64 8.89 2.12 -13.48
CA TRP A 64 9.07 2.66 -12.14
C TRP A 64 10.50 3.19 -11.94
N ALA A 65 11.53 2.39 -12.28
CA ALA A 65 12.92 2.77 -12.06
C ALA A 65 13.32 4.08 -12.76
N LYS A 66 12.76 4.36 -13.94
CA LYS A 66 12.97 5.62 -14.68
C LYS A 66 12.49 6.86 -13.93
N ASN A 67 11.51 6.70 -13.05
CA ASN A 67 10.88 7.80 -12.32
C ASN A 67 11.42 7.96 -10.89
N VAL A 68 12.41 7.15 -10.49
CA VAL A 68 13.06 7.28 -9.18
C VAL A 68 14.25 8.23 -9.30
N GLU A 69 14.22 9.31 -8.53
CA GLU A 69 15.32 10.26 -8.47
C GLU A 69 16.60 9.58 -7.95
N GLY A 70 17.71 9.77 -8.66
CA GLY A 70 19.03 9.23 -8.29
C GLY A 70 19.33 7.82 -8.81
N ILE A 71 18.39 7.15 -9.50
CA ILE A 71 18.67 5.88 -10.21
C ILE A 71 19.30 6.16 -11.58
N GLN A 72 20.32 5.38 -11.95
CA GLN A 72 20.95 5.46 -13.28
C GLN A 72 19.97 5.03 -14.39
N GLU A 73 20.05 5.68 -15.54
CA GLU A 73 19.08 5.50 -16.65
C GLU A 73 19.03 4.06 -17.19
N ASP A 74 20.17 3.37 -17.17
CA ASP A 74 20.37 2.00 -17.65
C ASP A 74 19.75 0.94 -16.74
N VAL A 75 19.51 1.24 -15.46
CA VAL A 75 18.87 0.32 -14.51
C VAL A 75 17.50 -0.11 -15.02
N SER A 76 16.76 0.77 -15.69
CA SER A 76 15.47 0.42 -16.28
C SER A 76 15.56 -0.67 -17.36
N SER A 77 16.61 -0.64 -18.17
CA SER A 77 16.89 -1.66 -19.19
C SER A 77 17.36 -2.95 -18.55
N ILE A 78 18.24 -2.87 -17.55
CA ILE A 78 18.74 -4.03 -16.80
C ILE A 78 17.58 -4.81 -16.16
N LEU A 79 16.62 -4.12 -15.52
CA LEU A 79 15.44 -4.75 -14.92
C LEU A 79 14.59 -5.49 -15.98
N ARG A 80 14.41 -4.90 -17.17
CA ARG A 80 13.64 -5.52 -18.26
C ARG A 80 14.33 -6.72 -18.86
N GLU A 81 15.62 -6.59 -19.18
CA GLU A 81 16.43 -7.65 -19.78
C GLU A 81 16.54 -8.88 -18.86
N ASN A 82 16.68 -8.65 -17.56
CA ASN A 82 16.74 -9.71 -16.56
C ASN A 82 15.35 -10.18 -16.10
N ARG A 83 14.28 -9.63 -16.67
CA ARG A 83 12.88 -9.97 -16.37
C ARG A 83 12.52 -9.81 -14.89
N ILE A 84 13.11 -8.81 -14.23
CA ILE A 84 12.87 -8.51 -12.82
C ILE A 84 11.46 -7.99 -12.63
N THR A 85 10.65 -8.76 -11.91
CA THR A 85 9.29 -8.45 -11.51
C THR A 85 9.27 -7.67 -10.19
N GLY A 86 8.12 -7.07 -9.86
CA GLY A 86 8.04 -6.37 -8.58
C GLY A 86 8.04 -7.30 -7.35
N ARG A 87 7.82 -8.62 -7.50
CA ARG A 87 8.07 -9.58 -6.41
C ARG A 87 9.55 -9.68 -6.07
N GLU A 88 10.40 -9.75 -7.09
CA GLU A 88 11.86 -9.82 -6.91
C GLU A 88 12.38 -8.50 -6.32
N LEU A 89 11.89 -7.35 -6.79
CA LEU A 89 12.19 -6.05 -6.17
C LEU A 89 11.81 -5.99 -4.69
N LEU A 90 10.62 -6.51 -4.33
CA LEU A 90 10.18 -6.55 -2.93
C LEU A 90 11.04 -7.48 -2.08
N SER A 91 11.53 -8.60 -2.63
CA SER A 91 12.42 -9.49 -1.89
C SER A 91 13.78 -8.86 -1.57
N LEU A 92 14.28 -7.93 -2.40
CA LEU A 92 15.51 -7.17 -2.10
C LEU A 92 15.39 -6.31 -0.83
N ASN A 93 14.17 -5.91 -0.46
CA ASN A 93 13.91 -5.10 0.74
C ASN A 93 13.65 -5.95 2.00
N LEU A 94 13.62 -7.28 1.88
CA LEU A 94 13.37 -8.20 2.99
C LEU A 94 14.66 -8.78 3.60
N ASP A 95 15.80 -8.57 2.96
CA ASP A 95 17.13 -8.91 3.50
C ASP A 95 17.75 -7.66 4.15
N GLY A 96 17.27 -7.34 5.36
CA GLY A 96 17.80 -6.25 6.20
C GLY A 96 17.69 -6.56 7.69
#